data_AF-A0A4Z0NMN1-F1
#
_entry.id   AF-A0A4Z0NMN1-F1
#
_cell.length_a   1.000
_cell.length_b   1.000
_cell.length_c   1.000
_cell.angle_alpha   90.00
_cell.angle_beta   90.00
_cell.angle_gamma   90.00
#
_symmetry.space_group_name_H-M   'P 1'
#
loop_
_entity.id
_entity.type
_entity.pdbx_description
1 polymer ?
#
loop_
_entity_poly.entity_id
_entity_poly.type
_entity_poly.pdbx_seq_one_letter_code
_entity_poly.pdbx_strand_id
1 'polypeptide(L)' 'MKTLSALTLAGLMLATMNTGASAWYCRANGYGGSGWARSDSRERAIYLSLYQCSKRGSGCRINACMP' A
#
# COMPACT_ATOMS: atom_id res chain seq x y z
N MET A 1 36.71 -21.31 17.29
CA MET A 1 36.20 -20.72 16.03
C MET A 1 34.84 -21.32 15.66
N LYS A 2 33.81 -21.14 16.51
CA LYS A 2 32.51 -21.86 16.39
C LYS A 2 31.29 -20.94 16.60
N THR A 3 31.50 -19.63 16.59
CA THR A 3 30.46 -18.62 16.85
C THR A 3 30.13 -17.77 15.63
N LEU A 4 30.96 -17.81 14.57
CA LEU A 4 30.77 -17.02 13.36
C LEU A 4 29.65 -17.55 12.43
N SER A 5 29.30 -18.83 12.52
CA SER A 5 28.27 -19.44 11.66
C SER A 5 26.83 -19.14 12.08
N ALA A 6 26.59 -18.71 13.32
CA ALA A 6 25.24 -18.39 13.78
C ALA A 6 24.77 -17.00 13.30
N LEU A 7 25.70 -16.03 13.22
CA LEU A 7 25.38 -14.68 12.75
C LEU A 7 25.03 -14.62 11.26
N THR A 8 25.64 -15.46 10.43
CA THR A 8 25.35 -15.49 8.98
C THR A 8 23.98 -16.10 8.68
N LEU A 9 23.55 -17.12 9.40
CA LEU A 9 22.20 -17.70 9.23
C LEU A 9 21.09 -16.74 9.64
N ALA A 10 21.26 -15.96 10.71
CA ALA A 10 20.28 -14.98 11.14
C ALA A 10 20.11 -13.84 10.11
N GLY A 11 21.19 -13.38 9.49
CA GLY A 11 21.14 -12.35 8.44
C GLY A 11 20.39 -12.80 7.18
N LEU A 12 20.51 -14.07 6.80
CA LEU A 12 19.81 -14.65 5.64
C LEU A 12 18.30 -14.78 5.85
N MET A 13 17.84 -15.02 7.08
CA MET A 13 16.41 -15.10 7.40
C MET A 13 15.71 -13.73 7.40
N LEU A 14 16.42 -12.64 7.74
CA LEU A 14 15.89 -11.28 7.59
C LEU A 14 15.87 -10.82 6.12
N ALA A 15 16.75 -11.34 5.27
CA ALA A 15 16.77 -11.02 3.84
C ALA A 15 15.67 -11.74 3.03
N THR A 16 15.15 -12.88 3.53
CA THR A 16 14.00 -13.58 2.93
C THR A 16 12.65 -13.08 3.44
N MET A 17 12.63 -12.26 4.49
CA MET A 17 11.52 -11.32 4.73
C MET A 17 11.59 -10.17 3.72
N ASN A 18 11.73 -10.52 2.45
CA ASN A 18 11.52 -9.65 1.31
C ASN A 18 10.06 -9.21 1.42
N THR A 19 9.89 -7.98 1.90
CA THR A 19 8.64 -7.30 2.20
C THR A 19 7.88 -7.06 0.91
N GLY A 20 7.36 -8.13 0.31
CA GLY A 20 6.30 -8.09 -0.69
C GLY A 20 4.98 -7.66 -0.05
N ALA A 21 5.00 -6.60 0.75
CA ALA A 21 3.80 -5.85 1.07
C ALA A 21 3.40 -5.12 -0.22
N SER A 22 2.79 -5.88 -1.13
CA SER A 22 2.12 -5.39 -2.33
C SER A 22 1.21 -4.27 -1.86
N ALA A 23 1.62 -3.04 -2.13
CA ALA A 23 0.93 -1.88 -1.60
C ALA A 23 -0.08 -1.46 -2.63
N TRP A 24 -1.36 -1.65 -2.33
CA TRP A 24 -2.44 -1.26 -3.22
C TRP A 24 -2.46 0.24 -3.44
N TYR A 25 -2.41 0.63 -4.71
CA TYR A 25 -2.58 2.00 -5.17
C TYR A 25 -3.98 2.14 -5.76
N CYS A 26 -4.79 3.02 -5.17
CA CYS A 26 -6.16 3.28 -5.61
C CYS A 26 -6.36 4.74 -5.95
N ARG A 27 -7.12 4.98 -7.03
CA ARG A 27 -7.57 6.29 -7.49
C ARG A 27 -9.09 6.37 -7.45
N ALA A 28 -9.58 7.39 -6.78
CA ALA A 28 -10.96 7.85 -6.86
C ALA A 28 -11.06 9.12 -7.72
N ASN A 29 -12.14 9.25 -8.46
CA ASN A 29 -12.48 10.46 -9.23
C ASN A 29 -13.97 10.77 -9.08
N GLY A 30 -14.33 12.06 -9.10
CA GLY A 30 -15.69 12.54 -8.91
C GLY A 30 -15.86 13.95 -9.50
N TYR A 31 -17.05 14.52 -9.36
CA TYR A 31 -17.31 15.88 -9.83
C TYR A 31 -16.51 16.89 -9.01
N GLY A 32 -15.55 17.54 -9.65
CA GLY A 32 -14.70 18.57 -9.04
C GLY A 32 -13.57 18.04 -8.15
N GLY A 33 -13.37 16.72 -8.03
CA GLY A 33 -12.39 16.16 -7.11
C GLY A 33 -11.80 14.83 -7.56
N SER A 34 -10.54 14.60 -7.17
CA SER A 34 -9.87 13.31 -7.31
C SER A 34 -9.09 12.98 -6.04
N GLY A 35 -8.87 11.70 -5.78
CA GLY A 35 -8.16 11.23 -4.60
C GLY A 35 -7.29 10.02 -4.93
N TRP A 36 -6.08 10.01 -4.40
CA TRP A 36 -5.14 8.91 -4.56
C TRP A 36 -4.69 8.42 -3.19
N ALA A 37 -4.59 7.11 -3.03
CA ALA A 37 -4.05 6.54 -1.81
C ALA A 37 -3.30 5.25 -2.06
N ARG A 38 -2.35 4.98 -1.17
CA ARG A 38 -1.53 3.77 -1.12
C ARG A 38 -1.67 3.13 0.25
N SER A 39 -1.92 1.83 0.32
CA SER A 39 -1.87 1.06 1.56
C SER A 39 -1.58 -0.41 1.28
N ASP A 40 -0.99 -1.12 2.24
CA ASP A 40 -0.84 -2.58 2.25
C ASP A 40 -2.19 -3.33 2.13
N SER A 41 -3.29 -2.77 2.66
CA SER A 41 -4.65 -3.29 2.49
C SER A 41 -5.37 -2.57 1.34
N ARG A 42 -5.96 -3.35 0.43
CA ARG A 42 -6.79 -2.86 -0.68
C ARG A 42 -7.96 -2.01 -0.17
N GLU A 43 -8.68 -2.49 0.85
CA GLU A 43 -9.83 -1.76 1.41
C GLU A 43 -9.41 -0.41 1.99
N ARG A 44 -8.25 -0.37 2.66
CA ARG A 44 -7.72 0.88 3.22
C ARG A 44 -7.31 1.86 2.13
N ALA A 45 -6.68 1.39 1.04
CA ALA A 45 -6.36 2.23 -0.12
C ALA A 45 -7.64 2.78 -0.81
N ILE A 46 -8.69 1.96 -0.93
CA ILE A 46 -9.99 2.40 -1.46
C ILE A 46 -10.61 3.47 -0.56
N TYR A 47 -10.69 3.23 0.75
CA TYR A 47 -11.27 4.18 1.69
C TYR A 47 -10.54 5.52 1.66
N LEU A 48 -9.21 5.51 1.72
CA LEU A 48 -8.40 6.72 1.74
C LEU A 48 -8.50 7.51 0.43
N SER A 49 -8.57 6.83 -0.72
CA SER A 49 -8.72 7.51 -2.02
C SER A 49 -10.10 8.14 -2.16
N LEU A 50 -11.17 7.44 -1.77
CA LEU A 50 -12.53 8.00 -1.73
C LEU A 50 -12.64 9.18 -0.76
N TYR A 51 -12.09 9.05 0.45
CA TYR A 51 -12.09 10.10 1.47
C TYR A 51 -11.36 11.36 1.00
N GLN A 52 -10.21 11.22 0.34
CA GLN A 52 -9.50 12.36 -0.23
C GLN A 52 -10.27 13.02 -1.38
N CYS A 53 -10.88 12.20 -2.25
CA CYS A 53 -11.72 12.73 -3.33
C CYS A 53 -12.92 13.49 -2.76
N SER A 54 -13.62 12.93 -1.77
CA SER A 54 -14.83 13.53 -1.18
C SER A 54 -14.57 14.84 -0.44
N LYS A 55 -13.32 15.12 -0.05
CA LYS A 55 -12.93 16.42 0.50
C LYS A 55 -12.94 17.55 -0.54
N ARG A 56 -12.78 17.22 -1.82
CA ARG A 56 -12.64 18.20 -2.91
C ARG A 56 -13.77 18.15 -3.93
N GLY A 57 -14.50 17.04 -3.99
CA GLY A 57 -15.59 16.85 -4.94
C GLY A 57 -16.70 15.96 -4.38
N SER A 58 -17.76 15.81 -5.17
CA SER A 58 -18.91 14.96 -4.83
C SER A 58 -19.04 13.81 -5.84
N GLY A 59 -19.77 12.75 -5.46
CA GLY A 59 -19.97 11.59 -6.33
C GLY A 59 -18.70 10.78 -6.63
N CYS A 60 -17.73 10.79 -5.70
CA CYS A 60 -16.45 10.09 -5.87
C CYS A 60 -16.63 8.58 -6.00
N ARG A 61 -15.96 8.00 -7.00
CA ARG A 61 -15.92 6.55 -7.27
C ARG A 61 -14.51 6.09 -7.56
N ILE A 62 -14.20 4.85 -7.23
CA ILE A 62 -12.94 4.22 -7.61
C ILE A 62 -12.91 4.04 -9.13
N ASN A 63 -11.84 4.52 -9.76
CA ASN A 63 -11.60 4.39 -11.19
C ASN A 63 -10.47 3.39 -11.48
N ALA A 64 -9.44 3.35 -10.62
CA ALA A 64 -8.35 2.39 -10.73
C ALA A 64 -7.93 1.89 -9.35
N CYS A 65 -7.58 0.60 -9.24
CA CYS A 65 -6.88 0.03 -8.09
C CYS A 65 -5.94 -1.08 -8.59
N MET A 66 -4.68 -1.00 -8.19
CA MET A 66 -3.64 -1.98 -8.55
C MET A 66 -2.82 -2.36 -7.31
N PRO A 67 -2.37 -3.62 -7.19
CA PRO A 67 -1.52 -4.09 -6.09
C PRO A 67 -0.09 -3.53 -6.14
#